data_AF-A0AAW5MYZ3-F1
#
_entry.id   AF-A0AAW5MYZ3-F1
#
_cell.length_a   1.000
_cell.length_b   1.000
_cell.length_c   1.000
_cell.angle_alpha   90.00
_cell.angle_beta   90.00
_cell.angle_gamma   90.00
#
_symmetry.space_group_name_H-M   'P 1'
#
loop_
_entity.id
_entity.type
_entity.pdbx_description
1 polymer ?
#
loop_
_entity_poly.entity_id
_entity_poly.type
_entity_poly.pdbx_seq_one_letter_code
_entity_poly.pdbx_strand_id
1 'polypeptide(L)' 'GVASAGGISARTAGERFGFAFCASDPEEIFADADTRAVVIATRHDQHAPLVLRALEAGKIVLVEKPLALTGEELAAIV' A
#
# COMPACT_ATOMS: atom_id res chain seq x y z
N GLY A 1 6.07 3.63 7.09
CA GLY A 1 4.94 4.09 7.92
C GLY A 1 3.73 3.18 7.73
N VAL A 2 2.55 3.61 8.20
CA VAL A 2 1.27 2.92 7.96
C VAL A 2 0.23 3.91 7.43
N ALA A 3 -0.52 3.50 6.41
CA ALA A 3 -1.66 4.24 5.86
C ALA A 3 -2.91 3.35 5.95
N SER A 4 -4.06 3.97 6.17
CA SER A 4 -5.36 3.31 6.21
C SER A 4 -6.43 4.27 5.72
N ALA A 5 -7.56 3.74 5.25
CA ALA A 5 -8.68 4.57 4.77
C ALA A 5 -9.24 5.51 5.85
N GLY A 6 -8.99 5.24 7.14
CA GLY A 6 -9.32 6.14 8.25
C GLY A 6 -8.05 6.61 8.98
N GLY A 7 -7.96 7.91 9.26
CA GLY A 7 -6.84 8.46 10.04
C GLY A 7 -6.72 7.86 11.45
N ILE A 8 -7.87 7.56 12.09
CA ILE A 8 -7.89 6.92 13.42
C ILE A 8 -7.34 5.49 13.33
N SER A 9 -7.74 4.69 12.32
CA SER A 9 -7.24 3.32 12.18
C SER A 9 -5.75 3.29 11.85
N ALA A 10 -5.26 4.23 11.03
CA ALA A 10 -3.83 4.41 10.78
C ALA A 10 -3.06 4.71 12.07
N ARG A 11 -3.52 5.69 12.86
CA ARG A 11 -2.88 6.04 14.15
C ARG A 11 -2.89 4.87 15.13
N THR A 12 -4.04 4.22 15.33
CA THR A 12 -4.15 3.07 16.25
C THR A 12 -3.21 1.94 15.85
N ALA A 13 -3.13 1.61 14.55
CA ALA A 13 -2.19 0.61 14.05
C ALA A 13 -0.73 1.07 14.23
N GLY A 14 -0.45 2.35 13.97
CA GLY A 14 0.86 2.96 14.14
C GLY A 14 1.38 2.82 15.57
N GLU A 15 0.58 3.21 16.54
CA GLU A 15 0.91 3.11 17.97
C GLU A 15 1.01 1.65 18.43
N ARG A 16 0.08 0.78 18.01
CA ARG A 16 0.03 -0.63 18.44
C ARG A 16 1.21 -1.44 17.92
N PHE A 17 1.64 -1.20 16.69
CA PHE A 17 2.66 -2.01 16.02
C PHE A 17 4.01 -1.29 15.86
N GLY A 18 4.13 -0.06 16.37
CA GLY A 18 5.39 0.68 16.41
C GLY A 18 5.85 1.22 15.05
N PHE A 19 4.91 1.61 14.17
CA PHE A 19 5.30 2.27 12.91
C PHE A 19 5.87 3.67 13.20
N ALA A 20 6.97 4.01 12.53
CA ALA A 20 7.66 5.29 12.71
C ALA A 20 6.80 6.52 12.39
N PHE A 21 5.84 6.37 11.48
CA PHE A 21 4.90 7.43 11.10
C PHE A 21 3.59 6.84 10.58
N CYS A 22 2.55 7.66 10.61
CA CYS A 22 1.24 7.38 10.01
C CYS A 22 1.02 8.35 8.85
N ALA A 23 0.48 7.85 7.75
CA ALA A 23 0.15 8.62 6.56
C ALA A 23 -1.37 8.60 6.31
N SER A 24 -1.86 9.68 5.71
CA SER A 24 -3.26 9.79 5.28
C SER A 24 -3.45 9.41 3.82
N ASP A 25 -2.38 9.56 3.02
CA ASP A 25 -2.30 9.11 1.63
C ASP A 25 -1.19 8.06 1.50
N PRO A 26 -1.44 6.89 0.86
CA PRO A 26 -0.38 5.95 0.54
C PRO A 26 0.79 6.54 -0.27
N GLU A 27 0.60 7.64 -1.02
CA GLU A 27 1.71 8.33 -1.70
C GLU A 27 2.80 8.77 -0.73
N GLU A 28 2.47 9.16 0.50
CA GLU A 28 3.47 9.56 1.48
C GLU A 28 4.42 8.39 1.83
N ILE A 29 3.93 7.15 1.76
CA ILE A 29 4.74 5.94 1.96
C ILE A 29 5.52 5.60 0.67
N PHE A 30 4.93 5.82 -0.50
CA PHE A 30 5.59 5.54 -1.78
C PHE A 30 6.71 6.55 -2.08
N ALA A 31 6.55 7.81 -1.69
CA ALA A 31 7.57 8.84 -1.86
C ALA A 31 8.71 8.75 -0.83
N ASP A 32 8.52 8.03 0.28
CA ASP A 32 9.55 7.86 1.32
C ASP A 32 10.75 7.06 0.78
N ALA A 33 11.90 7.72 0.66
CA ALA A 33 13.13 7.13 0.13
C ALA A 33 13.70 6.01 1.03
N ASP A 34 13.40 6.03 2.33
CA ASP A 34 13.88 5.02 3.27
C ASP A 34 13.01 3.76 3.25
N THR A 35 11.76 3.87 2.78
CA THR A 35 10.86 2.71 2.61
C THR A 35 11.21 1.94 1.33
N ARG A 36 11.69 0.70 1.49
CA ARG A 36 12.09 -0.17 0.36
C ARG A 36 10.98 -1.10 -0.15
N ALA A 37 10.07 -1.49 0.74
CA ALA A 37 9.03 -2.46 0.45
C ALA A 37 7.71 -2.04 1.08
N VAL A 38 6.60 -2.42 0.45
CA VAL A 38 5.25 -2.16 0.93
C VAL A 38 4.43 -3.44 0.96
N VAL A 39 3.54 -3.52 1.96
CA VAL A 39 2.55 -4.58 2.08
C VAL A 39 1.17 -3.96 1.87
N ILE A 40 0.44 -4.41 0.85
CA ILE A 40 -0.90 -3.93 0.51
C ILE A 40 -1.92 -4.96 0.98
N ALA A 41 -2.64 -4.61 2.05
CA ALA A 41 -3.71 -5.41 2.65
C ALA A 41 -5.02 -4.61 2.75
N THR A 42 -5.35 -3.90 1.68
CA THR A 42 -6.54 -3.04 1.59
C THR A 42 -7.75 -3.84 1.10
N ARG A 43 -8.84 -3.15 0.73
CA ARG A 43 -9.95 -3.79 0.02
C ARG A 43 -9.49 -4.25 -1.37
N HIS A 44 -10.03 -5.36 -1.86
CA HIS A 44 -9.55 -6.02 -3.07
C HIS A 44 -9.58 -5.13 -4.32
N ASP A 45 -10.58 -4.24 -4.44
CA ASP A 45 -10.71 -3.26 -5.53
C ASP A 45 -9.59 -2.21 -5.54
N GLN A 46 -8.87 -2.05 -4.43
CA GLN A 46 -7.76 -1.12 -4.31
C GLN A 46 -6.40 -1.77 -4.58
N HIS A 47 -6.34 -3.10 -4.73
CA HIS A 47 -5.05 -3.80 -4.88
C HIS A 47 -4.33 -3.37 -6.17
N ALA A 48 -4.95 -3.55 -7.33
CA ALA A 48 -4.32 -3.23 -8.61
C ALA A 48 -3.79 -1.78 -8.71
N PRO A 49 -4.59 -0.72 -8.44
CA PRO A 49 -4.08 0.64 -8.53
C PRO A 49 -2.97 0.96 -7.52
N LEU A 50 -3.01 0.39 -6.31
CA LEU A 50 -1.96 0.61 -5.31
C LEU A 50 -0.67 -0.15 -5.64
N VAL A 51 -0.79 -1.38 -6.18
CA VAL A 51 0.36 -2.18 -6.62
C VAL A 51 1.09 -1.44 -7.75
N LEU A 52 0.37 -0.94 -8.76
CA LEU A 52 0.95 -0.20 -9.87
C LEU A 52 1.71 1.04 -9.38
N ARG A 53 1.08 1.89 -8.56
CA ARG A 53 1.71 3.09 -7.99
C ARG A 53 2.95 2.78 -7.16
N ALA A 54 2.90 1.72 -6.36
CA ALA A 54 4.05 1.29 -5.57
C ALA A 54 5.22 0.76 -6.44
N LEU A 55 4.91 0.00 -7.50
CA LEU A 55 5.91 -0.47 -8.46
C LEU A 55 6.53 0.68 -9.25
N GLU A 56 5.72 1.65 -9.70
CA GLU A 56 6.18 2.88 -10.35
C GLU A 56 7.11 3.70 -9.45
N ALA A 57 6.84 3.73 -8.14
CA ALA A 57 7.70 4.33 -7.13
C ALA A 57 8.94 3.47 -6.79
N GLY A 58 9.17 2.36 -7.50
CA GLY A 58 10.32 1.48 -7.33
C GLY A 58 10.32 0.67 -6.03
N LYS A 59 9.15 0.44 -5.43
CA LYS A 59 9.01 -0.33 -4.19
C LYS A 59 8.89 -1.82 -4.49
N ILE A 60 9.41 -2.66 -3.58
CA ILE A 60 9.09 -4.09 -3.56
C ILE A 60 7.67 -4.25 -3.01
N VAL A 61 6.80 -4.93 -3.75
CA VAL A 61 5.38 -5.03 -3.39
C VAL A 61 5.03 -6.45 -2.98
N LEU A 62 4.45 -6.60 -1.78
CA LEU A 62 3.69 -7.77 -1.37
C LEU A 62 2.23 -7.37 -1.24
N VAL A 63 1.33 -8.10 -1.88
CA VAL A 63 -0.11 -7.82 -1.85
C VAL A 63 -0.88 -9.03 -1.37
N GLU A 64 -1.84 -8.80 -0.48
CA GLU A 64 -2.79 -9.83 -0.07
C GLU A 64 -3.64 -10.26 -1.26
N LYS A 65 -4.01 -11.55 -1.31
CA LYS A 65 -4.84 -12.07 -2.40
C LYS A 65 -6.22 -11.38 -2.41
N PRO A 66 -6.81 -11.14 -3.61
CA PRO A 66 -6.27 -11.39 -4.95
C PRO A 66 -5.37 -10.23 -5.45
N LEU A 67 -4.46 -10.49 -6.39
CA LEU A 67 -3.60 -9.46 -6.99
C LEU A 67 -4.42 -8.41 -7.77
N ALA A 68 -5.44 -8.87 -8.50
CA ALA A 68 -6.32 -8.06 -9.33
C ALA A 68 -7.71 -8.72 -9.37
N LEU A 69 -8.76 -7.93 -9.66
CA LEU A 69 -10.13 -8.43 -9.81
C LEU A 69 -10.45 -8.82 -11.26
N THR A 70 -9.76 -8.21 -12.23
CA THR A 70 -9.97 -8.47 -13.66
C THR A 70 -8.68 -8.92 -14.35
N GLY A 71 -8.82 -9.54 -15.52
CA GLY A 71 -7.67 -9.90 -16.36
C GLY A 71 -6.94 -8.67 -16.91
N GLU A 72 -7.66 -7.57 -17.15
CA GLU A 72 -7.09 -6.29 -17.61
C GLU A 72 -6.22 -5.65 -16.53
N GLU A 73 -6.71 -5.61 -15.29
CA GLU A 73 -5.93 -5.15 -14.13
C GLU A 73 -4.70 -6.02 -13.91
N LEU A 74 -4.83 -7.35 -14.04
CA LEU A 74 -3.70 -8.25 -13.94
C LEU A 74 -2.66 -7.96 -15.01
N ALA A 75 -3.07 -7.85 -16.27
CA ALA A 75 -2.20 -7.57 -17.40
C ALA A 75 -1.52 -6.19 -17.34
N ALA A 76 -2.08 -5.23 -16.59
CA ALA A 76 -1.41 -3.96 -16.33
C ALA A 76 -0.21 -4.12 -15.37
N ILE A 77 -0.23 -5.14 -14.49
CA ILE A 77 0.79 -5.35 -13.44
C ILE A 77 1.95 -6.23 -13.93
N VAL A 78 1.70 -7.19 -14.84
CA VAL A 78 2.65 -8.25 -15.25
C VAL A 78 3.10 -8.18 -16.69
#